data_AF-A0A285RU99-F1
#
_entry.id   AF-A0A285RU99-F1
#
_cell.length_a   1.000
_cell.length_b   1.000
_cell.length_c   1.000
_cell.angle_alpha   90.00
_cell.angle_beta   90.00
_cell.angle_gamma   90.00
#
_symmetry.space_group_name_H-M   'P 1'
#
loop_
_entity.id
_entity.type
_entity.pdbx_description
1 polymer ?
#
loop_
_entity_poly.entity_id
_entity_poly.type
_entity_poly.pdbx_seq_one_letter_code
_entity_poly.pdbx_strand_id
1 'polypeptide(L)'
;MKKNILMLSALFLSTTALAQTDVTTGVMRGKDYGVTYMLPKTEIEIVLQATKHTYTPGEFCRYADRYLRLNNVSAEPEEFWTLDKIETRIAGVPDKDNVYFVKMKDKTVAPLMELTEDGIVRSINIPFSGKPAAKTPEAKATESSIDPRSFLTEEILMSNSSAKMAELVAKEIYSIRESKNALLRGEADNMPKDGAQLKLMLDNLNQQETAMTEMFSGKIKKEPKTFTIRLTPKEMKDEVAFRFSRKLGVVANNDLAGEPYYISVTDLKSPDVSATEEGKKKVDGVAYNLPGKAQVTLVYNNKKLFDDQLPITQFGTVEYLAPVLFNKNSTIKVLFDTATGGLIKVDRE
;
A
#
# COMPACT_ATOMS: atom_id res chain seq x y z
N MET A 1 56.66 75.41 -1.88
CA MET A 1 56.91 74.01 -2.27
C MET A 1 56.35 73.10 -1.18
N LYS A 2 55.55 72.11 -1.59
CA LYS A 2 54.74 71.21 -0.76
C LYS A 2 55.59 70.12 -0.09
N LYS A 3 55.23 69.71 1.14
CA LYS A 3 55.10 68.29 1.51
C LYS A 3 54.37 68.15 2.84
N ASN A 4 53.08 67.84 2.74
CA ASN A 4 52.23 67.41 3.85
C ASN A 4 52.51 65.95 4.19
N ILE A 5 52.59 65.68 5.48
CA ILE A 5 52.50 64.39 6.12
C ILE A 5 51.08 63.82 5.89
N LEU A 6 50.98 62.57 5.46
CA LEU A 6 49.78 61.77 5.65
C LEU A 6 50.14 60.27 5.64
N MET A 7 50.08 59.70 6.85
CA MET A 7 49.96 58.28 7.13
C MET A 7 48.76 57.70 6.36
N LEU A 8 48.96 56.64 5.58
CA LEU A 8 47.87 55.85 5.02
C LEU A 8 47.95 54.45 5.64
N SER A 9 47.26 54.27 6.76
CA SER A 9 46.92 52.95 7.30
C SER A 9 45.85 52.32 6.41
N ALA A 10 46.25 51.36 5.58
CA ALA A 10 45.32 50.53 4.83
C ALA A 10 44.60 49.58 5.82
N LEU A 11 43.41 50.00 6.26
CA LEU A 11 42.52 49.19 7.08
C LEU A 11 41.85 48.15 6.16
N PHE A 12 42.25 46.88 6.31
CA PHE A 12 41.56 45.73 5.75
C PHE A 12 40.13 45.66 6.31
N LEU A 13 39.13 46.15 5.57
CA LEU A 13 37.75 45.68 5.72
C LEU A 13 37.56 44.45 4.81
N SER A 14 37.95 43.28 5.32
CA SER A 14 37.44 42.01 4.81
C SER A 14 35.99 41.87 5.23
N THR A 15 35.07 42.34 4.38
CA THR A 15 33.67 41.93 4.45
C THR A 15 33.60 40.43 4.12
N THR A 16 33.56 39.60 5.15
CA THR A 16 33.12 38.22 5.02
C THR A 16 31.63 38.24 4.70
N ALA A 17 31.31 38.27 3.41
CA ALA A 17 29.97 37.94 2.95
C ALA A 17 29.72 36.48 3.32
N LEU A 18 28.98 36.25 4.41
CA LEU A 18 28.43 34.95 4.73
C LEU A 18 27.51 34.58 3.56
N ALA A 19 27.93 33.60 2.78
CA ALA A 19 27.16 33.09 1.65
C ALA A 19 26.00 32.26 2.23
N GLN A 20 24.92 32.96 2.54
CA GLN A 20 23.70 32.42 3.13
C GLN A 20 22.74 31.96 2.01
N THR A 21 22.18 30.76 2.14
CA THR A 21 21.10 30.27 1.28
C THR A 21 19.80 30.98 1.65
N ASP A 22 19.20 31.69 0.69
CA ASP A 22 17.94 32.41 0.90
C ASP A 22 16.79 31.51 0.44
N VAL A 23 15.77 31.35 1.27
CA VAL A 23 14.58 30.56 0.97
C VAL A 23 13.35 31.44 1.09
N THR A 24 12.60 31.58 0.00
CA THR A 24 11.41 32.43 -0.05
C THR A 24 10.16 31.57 -0.14
N THR A 25 9.08 31.98 0.52
CA THR A 25 7.77 31.34 0.40
C THR A 25 7.12 31.69 -0.94
N GLY A 26 6.65 30.70 -1.70
CA GLY A 26 5.92 30.86 -2.97
C GLY A 26 6.73 30.54 -4.23
N VAL A 27 6.08 30.64 -5.39
CA VAL A 27 6.68 30.38 -6.71
C VAL A 27 7.32 31.65 -7.25
N MET A 28 8.63 31.64 -7.47
CA MET A 28 9.34 32.75 -8.13
C MET A 28 9.23 32.60 -9.65
N ARG A 29 8.44 33.46 -10.31
CA ARG A 29 8.39 33.55 -11.77
C ARG A 29 9.45 34.54 -12.27
N GLY A 30 10.69 34.07 -12.47
CA GLY A 30 11.74 34.75 -13.27
C GLY A 30 13.04 35.15 -12.55
N LYS A 31 14.10 35.27 -13.38
CA LYS A 31 15.52 35.72 -13.19
C LYS A 31 16.39 35.15 -12.06
N ASP A 32 15.82 34.54 -11.03
CA ASP A 32 16.61 33.91 -9.96
C ASP A 32 16.79 32.41 -10.22
N TYR A 33 18.04 31.93 -10.17
CA TYR A 33 18.36 30.49 -10.24
C TYR A 33 17.95 29.82 -8.93
N GLY A 34 17.12 28.77 -8.99
CA GLY A 34 16.63 28.09 -7.80
C GLY A 34 15.68 26.92 -8.07
N VAL A 35 15.31 26.20 -7.01
CA VAL A 35 14.41 25.04 -7.06
C VAL A 35 13.16 25.34 -6.22
N THR A 36 11.98 25.08 -6.80
CA THR A 36 10.70 25.15 -6.07
C THR A 36 10.35 23.77 -5.55
N TYR A 37 10.01 23.65 -4.27
CA TYR A 37 9.54 22.42 -3.66
C TYR A 37 8.33 22.67 -2.77
N MET A 38 7.62 21.58 -2.46
CA MET A 38 6.44 21.60 -1.60
C MET A 38 6.68 20.72 -0.37
N LEU A 39 6.07 21.09 0.74
CA LEU A 39 5.93 20.19 1.89
C LEU A 39 4.69 19.30 1.71
N PRO A 40 4.65 18.08 2.26
CA PRO A 40 3.49 17.21 2.16
C PRO A 40 2.46 17.46 3.27
N LYS A 41 1.17 17.28 2.94
CA LYS A 41 0.10 16.94 3.89
C LYS A 41 0.03 15.42 4.03
N THR A 42 -0.06 14.92 5.26
CA THR A 42 -0.22 13.47 5.49
C THR A 42 -1.66 13.05 5.22
N GLU A 43 -1.85 12.00 4.42
CA GLU A 43 -3.11 11.28 4.28
C GLU A 43 -2.99 9.89 4.91
N ILE A 44 -4.05 9.45 5.57
CA ILE A 44 -4.15 8.08 6.07
C ILE A 44 -4.79 7.23 4.97
N GLU A 45 -4.07 6.22 4.49
CA GLU A 45 -4.56 5.24 3.54
C GLU A 45 -4.94 3.94 4.28
N ILE A 46 -6.20 3.52 4.16
CA ILE A 46 -6.66 2.20 4.60
C ILE A 46 -6.72 1.31 3.36
N VAL A 47 -5.84 0.33 3.30
CA VAL A 47 -5.76 -0.66 2.22
C VAL A 47 -6.56 -1.89 2.64
N LEU A 48 -7.64 -2.15 1.93
CA LEU A 48 -8.55 -3.27 2.13
C LEU A 48 -8.28 -4.33 1.07
N GLN A 49 -7.95 -5.54 1.51
CA GLN A 49 -7.90 -6.71 0.64
C GLN A 49 -9.20 -7.49 0.85
N ALA A 50 -10.04 -7.53 -0.18
CA ALA A 50 -11.31 -8.24 -0.15
C ALA A 50 -11.39 -9.20 -1.33
N THR A 51 -11.94 -10.39 -1.10
CA THR A 51 -12.14 -11.39 -2.15
C THR A 51 -13.62 -11.48 -2.48
N LYS A 52 -13.95 -11.31 -3.77
CA LYS A 52 -15.26 -11.69 -4.30
C LYS A 52 -15.28 -13.20 -4.50
N HIS A 53 -16.24 -13.87 -3.90
CA HIS A 53 -16.54 -15.28 -4.11
C HIS A 53 -17.79 -15.37 -4.96
N THR A 54 -17.67 -16.00 -6.13
CA THR A 54 -18.81 -16.35 -6.98
C THR A 54 -18.94 -17.87 -6.98
N TYR A 55 -19.99 -18.37 -6.34
CA TYR A 55 -20.34 -19.77 -6.31
C TYR A 55 -21.27 -20.13 -7.47
N THR A 56 -20.84 -21.09 -8.27
CA THR A 56 -21.64 -21.70 -9.34
C THR A 56 -21.97 -23.13 -8.93
N PRO A 57 -23.25 -23.47 -8.71
CA PRO A 57 -23.68 -24.82 -8.36
C PRO A 57 -23.25 -25.85 -9.41
N GLY A 58 -22.88 -27.04 -8.95
CA GLY A 58 -22.56 -28.16 -9.83
C GLY A 58 -23.82 -28.73 -10.50
N GLU A 59 -23.65 -29.30 -11.69
CA GLU A 59 -24.73 -29.94 -12.46
C GLU A 59 -25.48 -31.02 -11.64
N PHE A 60 -24.76 -31.74 -10.78
CA PHE A 60 -25.25 -32.82 -9.93
C PHE A 60 -25.36 -32.44 -8.45
N CYS A 61 -25.41 -31.15 -8.11
CA CYS A 61 -25.48 -30.66 -6.72
C CYS A 61 -26.57 -31.33 -5.87
N ARG A 62 -27.75 -31.60 -6.47
CA ARG A 62 -28.87 -32.28 -5.79
C ARG A 62 -28.57 -33.71 -5.35
N TYR A 63 -27.55 -34.33 -5.93
CA TYR A 63 -27.14 -35.70 -5.62
C TYR A 63 -25.84 -35.76 -4.80
N ALA A 64 -25.26 -34.60 -4.44
CA ALA A 64 -23.96 -34.50 -3.79
C ALA A 64 -23.91 -35.19 -2.42
N ASP A 65 -24.94 -35.02 -1.58
CA ASP A 65 -25.05 -35.76 -0.31
C ASP A 65 -25.24 -37.26 -0.56
N ARG A 66 -26.21 -37.64 -1.41
CA ARG A 66 -26.54 -39.04 -1.68
C ARG A 66 -25.31 -39.85 -2.11
N TYR A 67 -24.52 -39.33 -3.05
CA TYR A 67 -23.43 -40.09 -3.65
C TYR A 67 -22.06 -39.77 -3.07
N LEU A 68 -21.78 -38.51 -2.68
CA LEU A 68 -20.46 -38.09 -2.20
C LEU A 68 -20.44 -37.66 -0.72
N ARG A 69 -21.58 -37.70 -0.03
CA ARG A 69 -21.73 -37.26 1.38
C ARG A 69 -21.33 -35.79 1.60
N LEU A 70 -21.59 -34.95 0.60
CA LEU A 70 -21.36 -33.52 0.65
C LEU A 70 -22.62 -32.80 1.14
N ASN A 71 -22.63 -32.38 2.41
CA ASN A 71 -23.83 -31.83 3.08
C ASN A 71 -24.00 -30.30 2.91
N ASN A 72 -22.97 -29.60 2.46
CA ASN A 72 -22.94 -28.12 2.36
C ASN A 72 -22.92 -27.65 0.90
N VAL A 73 -23.72 -28.27 0.04
CA VAL A 73 -23.82 -27.92 -1.38
C VAL A 73 -25.15 -27.22 -1.63
N SER A 74 -25.09 -25.98 -2.11
CA SER A 74 -26.28 -25.22 -2.50
C SER A 74 -26.63 -25.47 -3.97
N ALA A 75 -27.93 -25.52 -4.28
CA ALA A 75 -28.41 -25.55 -5.66
C ALA A 75 -28.56 -24.14 -6.25
N GLU A 76 -28.43 -23.11 -5.44
CA GLU A 76 -28.57 -21.71 -5.85
C GLU A 76 -27.22 -21.04 -6.00
N PRO A 77 -26.99 -20.26 -7.07
CA PRO A 77 -25.79 -19.47 -7.21
C PRO A 77 -25.72 -18.41 -6.11
N GLU A 78 -24.53 -18.22 -5.56
CA GLU A 78 -24.30 -17.27 -4.48
C GLU A 78 -23.11 -16.37 -4.82
N GLU A 79 -23.26 -15.07 -4.58
CA GLU A 79 -22.14 -14.14 -4.63
C GLU A 79 -21.99 -13.47 -3.27
N PHE A 80 -20.77 -13.52 -2.73
CA PHE A 80 -20.45 -12.87 -1.48
C PHE A 80 -19.02 -12.35 -1.46
N TRP A 81 -18.75 -11.43 -0.55
CA TRP A 81 -17.46 -10.82 -0.35
C TRP A 81 -16.94 -11.17 1.04
N THR A 82 -15.65 -11.44 1.11
CA THR A 82 -14.91 -11.52 2.37
C THR A 82 -13.90 -10.40 2.45
N LEU A 83 -13.74 -9.84 3.65
CA LEU A 83 -12.66 -8.90 3.94
C LEU A 83 -11.51 -9.72 4.55
N ASP A 84 -10.44 -9.87 3.79
CA ASP A 84 -9.34 -10.79 4.12
C ASP A 84 -8.27 -10.09 4.95
N LYS A 85 -7.96 -8.82 4.62
CA LYS A 85 -6.95 -8.04 5.32
C LYS A 85 -7.27 -6.55 5.31
N ILE A 86 -6.94 -5.87 6.41
CA ILE A 86 -6.98 -4.41 6.55
C ILE A 86 -5.57 -3.97 6.94
N GLU A 87 -4.98 -3.06 6.18
CA GLU A 87 -3.71 -2.43 6.50
C GLU A 87 -3.86 -0.91 6.51
N THR A 88 -3.18 -0.25 7.44
CA THR A 88 -3.13 1.22 7.50
C THR A 88 -1.75 1.68 7.05
N ARG A 89 -1.69 2.71 6.22
CA ARG A 89 -0.47 3.35 5.74
C ARG A 89 -0.63 4.86 5.75
N ILE A 90 0.49 5.58 5.71
CA ILE A 90 0.51 7.02 5.53
C ILE A 90 1.09 7.35 4.16
N ALA A 91 0.50 8.32 3.49
CA ALA A 91 0.96 8.85 2.21
C ALA A 91 1.10 10.37 2.30
N GLY A 92 2.09 10.93 1.62
CA GLY A 92 2.29 12.37 1.55
C GLY A 92 1.72 12.93 0.27
N VAL A 93 0.81 13.89 0.37
CA VAL A 93 0.23 14.60 -0.77
C VAL A 93 0.78 16.03 -0.80
N PRO A 94 1.20 16.57 -1.96
CA PRO A 94 1.77 17.91 -2.02
C PRO A 94 0.84 18.99 -1.46
N ASP A 95 1.37 19.80 -0.55
CA ASP A 95 0.66 20.95 0.01
C ASP A 95 0.84 22.18 -0.88
N LYS A 96 -0.25 22.59 -1.54
CA LYS A 96 -0.27 23.80 -2.37
C LYS A 96 -0.16 25.10 -1.57
N ASP A 97 -0.43 25.06 -0.27
CA ASP A 97 -0.34 26.21 0.62
C ASP A 97 1.10 26.40 1.13
N ASN A 98 1.88 25.31 1.18
CA ASN A 98 3.25 25.27 1.69
C ASN A 98 4.28 25.01 0.57
N VAL A 99 4.43 26.03 -0.29
CA VAL A 99 5.38 26.06 -1.41
C VAL A 99 6.58 26.94 -1.06
N TYR A 100 7.79 26.45 -1.33
CA TYR A 100 9.04 27.13 -1.00
C TYR A 100 9.99 27.15 -2.21
N PHE A 101 10.79 28.22 -2.30
CA PHE A 101 11.79 28.40 -3.34
C PHE A 101 13.18 28.51 -2.70
N VAL A 102 14.09 27.60 -3.02
CA VAL A 102 15.50 27.66 -2.62
C VAL A 102 16.30 28.34 -3.71
N LYS A 103 16.89 29.50 -3.41
CA LYS A 103 17.77 30.21 -4.34
C LYS A 103 19.15 29.54 -4.37
N MET A 104 19.60 29.18 -5.57
CA MET A 104 20.94 28.65 -5.83
C MET A 104 21.86 29.83 -6.16
N LYS A 105 22.82 30.16 -5.28
CA LYS A 105 23.82 31.21 -5.53
C LYS A 105 25.08 30.59 -6.18
N ASP A 106 25.66 31.27 -7.18
CA ASP A 106 26.87 30.86 -7.93
C ASP A 106 28.14 30.63 -7.07
N LYS A 107 28.12 31.02 -5.80
CA LYS A 107 29.23 30.92 -4.85
C LYS A 107 28.86 30.16 -3.58
N THR A 108 27.90 29.25 -3.62
CA THR A 108 27.60 28.28 -2.54
C THR A 108 27.60 26.88 -3.16
N VAL A 109 27.90 25.83 -2.39
CA VAL A 109 27.67 24.46 -2.88
C VAL A 109 26.17 24.36 -3.10
N ALA A 110 25.72 24.39 -4.35
CA ALA A 110 24.32 24.36 -4.69
C ALA A 110 23.73 23.07 -4.09
N PRO A 111 22.77 23.14 -3.15
CA PRO A 111 22.21 21.93 -2.57
C PRO A 111 21.62 21.07 -3.69
N LEU A 112 22.14 19.85 -3.86
CA LEU A 112 21.55 18.89 -4.80
C LEU A 112 20.23 18.43 -4.18
N MET A 113 19.12 19.01 -4.60
CA MET A 113 17.80 18.66 -4.10
C MET A 113 17.19 17.54 -4.96
N GLU A 114 16.77 16.45 -4.30
CA GLU A 114 15.91 15.43 -4.92
C GLU A 114 14.46 15.72 -4.51
N LEU A 115 13.57 15.80 -5.51
CA LEU A 115 12.14 15.92 -5.31
C LEU A 115 11.44 14.62 -5.76
N THR A 116 10.27 14.34 -5.21
CA THR A 116 9.36 13.33 -5.77
C THR A 116 8.80 13.80 -7.11
N GLU A 117 8.18 12.90 -7.87
CA GLU A 117 7.49 13.24 -9.13
C GLU A 117 6.43 14.32 -8.93
N ASP A 118 5.81 14.37 -7.75
CA ASP A 118 4.79 15.36 -7.37
C ASP A 118 5.37 16.66 -6.76
N GLY A 119 6.71 16.80 -6.71
CA GLY A 119 7.38 18.03 -6.25
C GLY A 119 7.57 18.16 -4.74
N ILE A 120 7.44 17.06 -3.96
CA ILE A 120 7.74 17.04 -2.52
C ILE A 120 9.24 16.88 -2.32
N VAL A 121 9.82 17.59 -1.34
CA VAL A 121 11.24 17.43 -1.00
C VAL A 121 11.53 16.03 -0.44
N ARG A 122 12.54 15.34 -1.01
CA ARG A 122 12.99 14.02 -0.57
C ARG A 122 14.36 14.08 0.09
N SER A 123 15.33 14.76 -0.54
CA SER A 123 16.68 14.84 -0.01
C SER A 123 17.44 16.09 -0.44
N ILE A 124 18.50 16.41 0.30
CA ILE A 124 19.47 17.46 -0.01
C ILE A 124 20.89 16.86 0.08
N ASN A 125 21.69 17.07 -0.97
CA ASN A 125 23.08 16.60 -1.10
C ASN A 125 23.25 15.07 -1.04
N ILE A 126 22.20 14.31 -1.33
CA ILE A 126 22.24 12.86 -1.48
C ILE A 126 22.16 12.53 -2.97
N PRO A 127 23.03 11.65 -3.51
CA PRO A 127 22.96 11.25 -4.92
C PRO A 127 21.62 10.57 -5.22
N PHE A 128 21.09 10.84 -6.41
CA PHE A 128 19.76 10.40 -6.84
C PHE A 128 19.56 8.90 -6.61
N SER A 129 18.61 8.58 -5.73
CA SER A 129 18.19 7.20 -5.48
C SER A 129 17.12 6.83 -6.49
N GLY A 130 17.52 6.33 -7.68
CA GLY A 130 16.61 5.97 -8.78
C GLY A 130 15.66 4.79 -8.52
N LYS A 131 15.04 4.71 -7.34
CA LYS A 131 14.04 3.71 -6.99
C LYS A 131 12.67 4.20 -7.44
N PRO A 132 12.08 3.62 -8.50
CA PRO A 132 10.67 3.85 -8.82
C PRO A 132 9.79 3.32 -7.69
N ALA A 133 8.62 3.94 -7.52
CA ALA A 133 7.60 3.52 -6.57
C ALA A 133 7.38 2.00 -6.67
N ALA A 134 7.34 1.33 -5.51
CA ALA A 134 7.17 -0.11 -5.43
C ALA A 134 5.91 -0.51 -6.22
N LYS A 135 6.11 -1.23 -7.33
CA LYS A 135 5.01 -1.77 -8.13
C LYS A 135 4.19 -2.70 -7.24
N THR A 136 2.90 -2.39 -7.12
CA THR A 136 1.91 -3.28 -6.51
C THR A 136 2.04 -4.66 -7.15
N PRO A 137 2.18 -5.73 -6.37
CA PRO A 137 2.30 -7.07 -6.94
C PRO A 137 1.06 -7.37 -7.78
N GLU A 138 1.29 -7.68 -9.05
CA GLU A 138 0.26 -8.13 -9.98
C GLU A 138 -0.43 -9.37 -9.40
N ALA A 139 -1.76 -9.36 -9.44
CA ALA A 139 -2.60 -10.47 -9.04
C ALA A 139 -2.16 -11.73 -9.80
N LYS A 140 -1.85 -12.80 -9.06
CA LYS A 140 -1.51 -14.10 -9.63
C LYS A 140 -2.62 -14.56 -10.58
N ALA A 141 -2.18 -15.08 -11.71
CA ALA A 141 -3.01 -15.61 -12.79
C ALA A 141 -4.08 -16.57 -12.27
N THR A 142 -5.31 -16.34 -12.73
CA THR A 142 -6.48 -17.19 -12.60
C THR A 142 -6.13 -18.62 -13.00
N GLU A 143 -6.36 -19.59 -12.12
CA GLU A 143 -6.22 -21.02 -12.44
C GLU A 143 -7.04 -21.35 -13.71
N SER A 144 -6.42 -22.07 -14.65
CA SER A 144 -7.08 -22.53 -15.87
C SER A 144 -8.25 -23.44 -15.48
N SER A 145 -9.48 -22.98 -15.72
CA SER A 145 -10.69 -23.78 -15.48
C SER A 145 -10.78 -24.91 -16.52
N ILE A 146 -10.40 -26.12 -16.14
CA ILE A 146 -10.61 -27.33 -16.94
C ILE A 146 -12.12 -27.66 -16.95
N ASP A 147 -12.65 -28.03 -18.12
CA ASP A 147 -14.04 -28.49 -18.26
C ASP A 147 -14.18 -29.91 -17.70
N PRO A 148 -15.00 -30.14 -16.64
CA PRO A 148 -15.23 -31.47 -16.10
C PRO A 148 -15.74 -32.50 -17.10
N ARG A 149 -16.46 -32.07 -18.14
CA ARG A 149 -17.03 -32.99 -19.14
C ARG A 149 -15.97 -33.67 -19.99
N SER A 150 -14.76 -33.10 -20.08
CA SER A 150 -13.64 -33.71 -20.81
C SER A 150 -13.16 -35.04 -20.20
N PHE A 151 -13.51 -35.33 -18.94
CA PHE A 151 -13.11 -36.55 -18.24
C PHE A 151 -14.21 -37.61 -18.18
N LEU A 152 -15.40 -37.32 -18.72
CA LEU A 152 -16.51 -38.26 -18.69
C LEU A 152 -16.34 -39.34 -19.76
N THR A 153 -16.67 -40.58 -19.40
CA THR A 153 -16.67 -41.71 -20.31
C THR A 153 -17.85 -41.64 -21.28
N GLU A 154 -17.74 -42.36 -22.40
CA GLU A 154 -18.81 -42.44 -23.40
C GLU A 154 -20.13 -42.97 -22.78
N GLU A 155 -20.07 -43.94 -21.87
CA GLU A 155 -21.24 -44.45 -21.16
C GLU A 155 -21.96 -43.35 -20.35
N ILE A 156 -21.20 -42.47 -19.69
CA ILE A 156 -21.76 -41.36 -18.94
C ILE A 156 -22.45 -40.38 -19.89
N LEU A 157 -21.80 -40.04 -21.01
CA LEU A 157 -22.31 -39.08 -21.99
C LEU A 157 -23.54 -39.59 -22.75
N MET A 158 -23.66 -40.90 -22.94
CA MET A 158 -24.81 -41.55 -23.60
C MET A 158 -26.02 -41.76 -22.66
N SER A 159 -25.89 -41.43 -21.38
CA SER A 159 -26.96 -41.64 -20.40
C SER A 159 -28.09 -40.61 -20.53
N ASN A 160 -29.32 -41.08 -20.70
CA ASN A 160 -30.50 -40.22 -20.91
C ASN A 160 -31.06 -39.57 -19.62
N SER A 161 -30.47 -39.82 -18.44
CA SER A 161 -31.00 -39.34 -17.16
C SER A 161 -29.91 -38.71 -16.30
N SER A 162 -30.18 -37.51 -15.76
CA SER A 162 -29.27 -36.80 -14.85
C SER A 162 -28.94 -37.61 -13.59
N ALA A 163 -29.91 -38.37 -13.07
CA ALA A 163 -29.69 -39.22 -11.90
C ALA A 163 -28.73 -40.38 -12.23
N LYS A 164 -28.85 -40.95 -13.43
CA LYS A 164 -27.97 -42.05 -13.87
C LYS A 164 -26.57 -41.54 -14.20
N MET A 165 -26.46 -40.37 -14.84
CA MET A 165 -25.17 -39.68 -15.03
C MET A 165 -24.50 -39.43 -13.68
N ALA A 166 -25.19 -38.83 -12.72
CA ALA A 166 -24.65 -38.58 -11.38
C ALA A 166 -24.20 -39.87 -10.67
N GLU A 167 -24.94 -40.97 -10.79
CA GLU A 167 -24.53 -42.27 -10.24
C GLU A 167 -23.20 -42.74 -10.86
N LEU A 168 -23.08 -42.68 -12.19
CA LEU A 168 -21.88 -43.14 -12.91
C LEU A 168 -20.67 -42.23 -12.63
N VAL A 169 -20.84 -40.90 -12.64
CA VAL A 169 -19.76 -39.95 -12.31
C VAL A 169 -19.28 -40.17 -10.87
N ALA A 170 -20.19 -40.41 -9.92
CA ALA A 170 -19.80 -40.70 -8.54
C ALA A 170 -18.99 -42.00 -8.42
N LYS A 171 -19.37 -43.05 -9.16
CA LYS A 171 -18.59 -44.30 -9.22
C LYS A 171 -17.18 -44.05 -9.77
N GLU A 172 -17.06 -43.23 -10.81
CA GLU A 172 -15.76 -42.86 -11.38
C GLU A 172 -14.89 -42.10 -10.39
N ILE A 173 -15.46 -41.15 -9.64
CA ILE A 173 -14.75 -40.45 -8.56
C ILE A 173 -14.20 -41.43 -7.51
N TYR A 174 -15.00 -42.41 -7.09
CA TYR A 174 -14.53 -43.42 -6.12
C TYR A 174 -13.44 -44.33 -6.71
N SER A 175 -13.56 -44.72 -7.98
CA SER A 175 -12.53 -45.48 -8.72
C SER A 175 -11.19 -44.73 -8.77
N ILE A 176 -11.22 -43.42 -9.04
CA ILE A 176 -10.02 -42.57 -9.04
C ILE A 176 -9.40 -42.48 -7.64
N ARG A 177 -10.22 -42.33 -6.60
CA ARG A 177 -9.74 -42.30 -5.20
C ARG A 177 -9.08 -43.62 -4.81
N GLU A 178 -9.66 -44.74 -5.21
CA GLU A 178 -9.08 -46.07 -4.99
C GLU A 178 -7.75 -46.23 -5.74
N SER A 179 -7.71 -45.85 -7.02
CA SER A 179 -6.49 -45.88 -7.84
C SER A 179 -5.37 -45.03 -7.23
N LYS A 180 -5.70 -43.79 -6.80
CA LYS A 180 -4.77 -42.89 -6.11
C LYS A 180 -4.25 -43.50 -4.80
N ASN A 181 -5.11 -44.11 -4.01
CA ASN A 181 -4.71 -44.77 -2.76
C ASN A 181 -3.80 -45.98 -3.03
N ALA A 182 -4.09 -46.81 -4.04
CA ALA A 182 -3.26 -47.95 -4.42
C ALA A 182 -1.86 -47.50 -4.87
N LEU A 183 -1.77 -46.41 -5.65
CA LEU A 183 -0.49 -45.82 -6.08
C LEU A 183 0.33 -45.29 -4.91
N LEU A 184 -0.32 -44.62 -3.95
CA LEU A 184 0.36 -44.10 -2.76
C LEU A 184 0.85 -45.22 -1.83
N ARG A 185 0.14 -46.36 -1.79
CA ARG A 185 0.52 -47.54 -0.99
C ARG A 185 1.53 -48.44 -1.68
N GLY A 186 1.77 -48.26 -2.97
CA GLY A 186 2.64 -49.14 -3.76
C GLY A 186 1.99 -50.48 -4.12
N GLU A 187 0.66 -50.58 -4.07
CA GLU A 187 -0.11 -51.79 -4.35
C GLU A 187 -0.59 -51.86 -5.80
N ALA A 188 -0.26 -50.85 -6.63
CA ALA A 188 -0.68 -50.80 -8.02
C ALA A 188 0.18 -51.71 -8.92
N ASP A 189 -0.47 -52.43 -9.84
CA ASP A 189 0.20 -53.36 -10.76
C ASP A 189 1.30 -52.70 -11.61
N ASN A 190 1.10 -51.43 -11.98
CA ASN A 190 2.02 -50.65 -12.82
C ASN A 190 2.59 -49.44 -12.08
N MET A 191 3.37 -49.70 -11.03
CA MET A 191 4.05 -48.63 -10.29
C MET A 191 5.09 -47.89 -11.15
N PRO A 192 5.03 -46.54 -11.21
CA PRO A 192 6.08 -45.73 -11.83
C PRO A 192 7.41 -45.95 -11.10
N LYS A 193 8.49 -46.10 -11.86
CA LYS A 193 9.84 -46.32 -11.30
C LYS A 193 10.55 -45.02 -10.88
N ASP A 194 10.01 -43.87 -11.28
CA ASP A 194 10.53 -42.53 -11.00
C ASP A 194 9.48 -41.69 -10.25
N GLY A 195 9.92 -40.96 -9.23
CA GLY A 195 9.10 -40.06 -8.44
C GLY A 195 8.49 -38.91 -9.25
N ALA A 196 9.15 -38.45 -10.32
CA ALA A 196 8.58 -37.40 -11.17
C ALA A 196 7.37 -37.90 -11.98
N GLN A 197 7.44 -39.13 -12.48
CA GLN A 197 6.31 -39.77 -13.19
C GLN A 197 5.15 -40.10 -12.26
N LEU A 198 5.45 -40.57 -11.04
CA LEU A 198 4.43 -40.78 -10.02
C LEU A 198 3.71 -39.48 -9.69
N LYS A 199 4.45 -38.39 -9.49
CA LYS A 199 3.87 -37.07 -9.23
C LYS A 199 2.95 -36.62 -10.36
N LEU A 200 3.40 -36.72 -11.61
CA LEU A 200 2.58 -36.35 -12.77
C LEU A 200 1.28 -37.16 -12.84
N MET A 201 1.36 -38.46 -12.59
CA MET A 201 0.18 -39.34 -12.60
C MET A 201 -0.79 -39.00 -11.46
N LEU A 202 -0.28 -38.74 -10.26
CA LEU A 202 -1.09 -38.27 -9.13
C LEU A 202 -1.73 -36.91 -9.41
N ASP A 203 -0.99 -35.98 -10.02
CA ASP A 203 -1.50 -34.66 -10.39
C ASP A 203 -2.64 -34.77 -11.41
N ASN A 204 -2.51 -35.65 -12.42
CA ASN A 204 -3.58 -35.93 -13.39
C ASN A 204 -4.83 -36.54 -12.70
N LEU A 205 -4.65 -37.54 -11.84
CA LEU A 205 -5.76 -38.14 -11.09
C LEU A 205 -6.43 -37.12 -10.15
N ASN A 206 -5.64 -36.24 -9.52
CA ASN A 206 -6.16 -35.15 -8.69
C ASN A 206 -6.99 -34.16 -9.52
N GLN A 207 -6.53 -33.80 -10.72
CA GLN A 207 -7.27 -32.93 -11.62
C GLN A 207 -8.60 -33.55 -12.05
N GLN A 208 -8.59 -34.85 -12.41
CA GLN A 208 -9.80 -35.59 -12.75
C GLN A 208 -10.79 -35.69 -11.57
N GLU A 209 -10.27 -36.08 -10.39
CA GLU A 209 -11.06 -36.16 -9.16
C GLU A 209 -11.70 -34.81 -8.84
N THR A 210 -10.92 -33.73 -8.91
CA THR A 210 -11.39 -32.37 -8.60
C THR A 210 -12.44 -31.93 -9.62
N ALA A 211 -12.17 -32.06 -10.91
CA ALA A 211 -13.09 -31.61 -11.96
C ALA A 211 -14.43 -32.36 -11.89
N MET A 212 -14.42 -33.68 -11.72
CA MET A 212 -15.66 -34.45 -11.56
C MET A 212 -16.37 -34.17 -10.23
N THR A 213 -15.62 -33.96 -9.14
CA THR A 213 -16.21 -33.57 -7.84
C THR A 213 -16.88 -32.20 -7.93
N GLU A 214 -16.31 -31.25 -8.68
CA GLU A 214 -16.91 -29.93 -8.93
C GLU A 214 -18.27 -30.02 -9.64
N MET A 215 -18.54 -31.08 -10.40
CA MET A 215 -19.88 -31.32 -10.95
C MET A 215 -20.92 -31.57 -9.85
N PHE A 216 -20.52 -32.03 -8.67
CA PHE A 216 -21.38 -32.18 -7.50
C PHE A 216 -21.28 -30.98 -6.55
N SER A 217 -20.07 -30.59 -6.14
CA SER A 217 -19.89 -29.52 -5.14
C SER A 217 -20.16 -28.12 -5.69
N GLY A 218 -20.09 -27.94 -7.01
CA GLY A 218 -19.98 -26.63 -7.64
C GLY A 218 -18.57 -26.06 -7.55
N LYS A 219 -18.37 -24.89 -8.15
CA LYS A 219 -17.09 -24.17 -8.19
C LYS A 219 -17.23 -22.82 -7.48
N ILE A 220 -16.21 -22.44 -6.72
CA ILE A 220 -16.10 -21.09 -6.13
C ILE A 220 -14.97 -20.36 -6.86
N LYS A 221 -15.34 -19.36 -7.66
CA LYS A 221 -14.38 -18.44 -8.25
C LYS A 221 -14.03 -17.36 -7.23
N LYS A 222 -12.74 -17.22 -6.94
CA LYS A 222 -12.21 -16.21 -6.01
C LYS A 222 -11.51 -15.11 -6.80
N GLU A 223 -12.00 -13.89 -6.68
CA GLU A 223 -11.41 -12.71 -7.32
C GLU A 223 -10.92 -11.74 -6.23
N PRO A 224 -9.61 -11.72 -5.92
CA PRO A 224 -9.06 -10.78 -4.97
C PRO A 224 -9.11 -9.37 -5.55
N LYS A 225 -9.57 -8.41 -4.76
CA LYS A 225 -9.57 -6.98 -5.07
C LYS A 225 -9.00 -6.17 -3.93
N THR A 226 -8.20 -5.17 -4.30
CA THR A 226 -7.63 -4.21 -3.36
C THR A 226 -8.38 -2.90 -3.49
N PHE A 227 -8.88 -2.38 -2.37
CA PHE A 227 -9.50 -1.06 -2.29
C PHE A 227 -8.65 -0.17 -1.38
N THR A 228 -8.40 1.06 -1.80
CA THR A 228 -7.66 2.04 -1.00
C THR A 228 -8.58 3.19 -0.64
N ILE A 229 -8.83 3.36 0.66
CA ILE A 229 -9.62 4.46 1.20
C ILE A 229 -8.67 5.51 1.73
N ARG A 230 -8.79 6.75 1.26
CA ARG A 230 -7.94 7.87 1.68
C ARG A 230 -8.71 8.79 2.61
N LEU A 231 -8.12 9.12 3.74
CA LEU A 231 -8.70 10.01 4.73
C LEU A 231 -7.72 11.15 5.03
N THR A 232 -8.23 12.38 5.00
CA THR A 232 -7.48 13.54 5.49
C THR A 232 -7.59 13.58 7.01
N PRO A 233 -6.49 13.43 7.75
CA PRO A 233 -6.52 13.38 9.21
C PRO A 233 -6.95 14.73 9.79
N LYS A 234 -7.93 14.67 10.68
CA LYS A 234 -8.44 15.75 11.54
C LYS A 234 -8.80 15.14 12.89
N GLU A 235 -8.91 15.95 13.94
CA GLU A 235 -9.46 15.44 15.20
C GLU A 235 -10.89 14.95 14.95
N MET A 236 -11.08 13.64 15.07
CA MET A 236 -12.33 12.97 14.75
C MET A 236 -12.52 11.79 15.68
N LYS A 237 -13.76 11.58 16.13
CA LYS A 237 -14.11 10.49 17.02
C LYS A 237 -15.27 9.70 16.43
N ASP A 238 -15.06 8.40 16.30
CA ASP A 238 -16.03 7.42 15.82
C ASP A 238 -16.69 7.82 14.49
N GLU A 239 -15.91 8.36 13.56
CA GLU A 239 -16.39 8.69 12.22
C GLU A 239 -16.32 7.46 11.32
N VAL A 240 -17.21 7.35 10.34
CA VAL A 240 -17.21 6.19 9.44
C VAL A 240 -16.10 6.32 8.40
N ALA A 241 -15.10 5.44 8.48
CA ALA A 241 -14.01 5.38 7.51
C ALA A 241 -14.46 4.75 6.18
N PHE A 242 -15.09 3.58 6.28
CA PHE A 242 -15.66 2.84 5.15
C PHE A 242 -16.80 1.93 5.62
N ARG A 243 -17.57 1.43 4.66
CA ARG A 243 -18.59 0.40 4.90
C ARG A 243 -18.30 -0.86 4.11
N PHE A 244 -18.59 -2.02 4.70
CA PHE A 244 -18.43 -3.31 4.05
C PHE A 244 -19.72 -4.11 4.09
N SER A 245 -20.14 -4.63 2.95
CA SER A 245 -21.30 -5.50 2.81
C SER A 245 -20.84 -6.87 2.31
N ARG A 246 -21.33 -7.95 2.91
CA ARG A 246 -21.08 -9.30 2.39
C ARG A 246 -21.62 -9.50 0.98
N LYS A 247 -22.60 -8.71 0.52
CA LYS A 247 -23.17 -8.83 -0.83
C LYS A 247 -22.50 -7.91 -1.84
N LEU A 248 -22.18 -6.68 -1.44
CA LEU A 248 -21.70 -5.64 -2.35
C LEU A 248 -20.19 -5.38 -2.25
N GLY A 249 -19.52 -5.90 -1.22
CA GLY A 249 -18.12 -5.60 -0.93
C GLY A 249 -17.95 -4.26 -0.22
N VAL A 250 -16.89 -3.53 -0.57
CA VAL A 250 -16.65 -2.18 -0.03
C VAL A 250 -17.62 -1.20 -0.69
N VAL A 251 -18.43 -0.52 0.12
CA VAL A 251 -19.43 0.45 -0.33
C VAL A 251 -19.14 1.85 0.20
N ALA A 252 -19.80 2.85 -0.38
CA ALA A 252 -19.59 4.25 -0.03
C ALA A 252 -20.01 4.59 1.42
N ASN A 253 -19.45 5.68 1.96
CA ASN A 253 -19.71 6.14 3.33
C ASN A 253 -21.14 6.65 3.58
N ASN A 254 -22.02 6.65 2.59
CA ASN A 254 -23.43 6.99 2.72
C ASN A 254 -24.37 5.80 2.44
N ASP A 255 -23.83 4.65 2.03
CA ASP A 255 -24.62 3.48 1.69
C ASP A 255 -24.88 2.62 2.93
N LEU A 256 -26.13 2.61 3.40
CA LEU A 256 -26.56 1.86 4.59
C LEU A 256 -26.62 0.33 4.37
N ALA A 257 -26.41 -0.16 3.15
CA ALA A 257 -26.36 -1.59 2.86
C ALA A 257 -25.08 -2.30 3.38
N GLY A 258 -24.08 -1.52 3.82
CA GLY A 258 -22.85 -2.03 4.41
C GLY A 258 -22.70 -1.69 5.89
N GLU A 259 -21.98 -2.55 6.61
CA GLU A 259 -21.66 -2.35 8.02
C GLU A 259 -20.52 -1.33 8.17
N PRO A 260 -20.64 -0.34 9.08
CA PRO A 260 -19.65 0.72 9.23
C PRO A 260 -18.41 0.28 10.02
N TYR A 261 -17.25 0.71 9.53
CA TYR A 261 -15.98 0.66 10.22
C TYR A 261 -15.63 2.07 10.67
N TYR A 262 -15.43 2.24 11.97
CA TYR A 262 -15.24 3.54 12.59
C TYR A 262 -13.77 3.85 12.80
N ILE A 263 -13.35 5.07 12.51
CA ILE A 263 -12.02 5.59 12.78
C ILE A 263 -12.10 6.73 13.78
N SER A 264 -11.15 6.72 14.71
CA SER A 264 -10.89 7.82 15.63
C SER A 264 -9.45 8.26 15.47
N VAL A 265 -9.24 9.57 15.35
CA VAL A 265 -7.93 10.21 15.28
C VAL A 265 -7.85 11.23 16.39
N THR A 266 -6.94 11.02 17.34
CA THR A 266 -6.71 11.92 18.47
C THR A 266 -5.29 12.46 18.41
N ASP A 267 -5.14 13.77 18.41
CA ASP A 267 -3.83 14.40 18.54
C ASP A 267 -3.27 14.15 19.95
N LEU A 268 -2.10 13.50 20.01
CA LEU A 268 -1.41 13.24 21.28
C LEU A 268 -0.60 14.44 21.76
N LYS A 269 -0.52 15.50 20.94
CA LYS A 269 0.30 16.70 21.10
C LYS A 269 1.78 16.33 21.28
N SER A 270 2.62 16.79 20.36
CA SER A 270 4.07 16.70 20.55
C SER A 270 4.46 17.46 21.83
N PRO A 271 5.53 17.05 22.55
CA PRO A 271 6.04 17.84 23.65
C PRO A 271 6.32 19.25 23.15
N ASP A 272 5.80 20.20 23.92
CA ASP A 272 5.74 21.60 23.60
C ASP A 272 7.14 22.18 23.38
N VAL A 273 7.57 22.27 22.12
CA VAL A 273 8.78 23.04 21.75
C VAL A 273 8.44 24.53 21.63
N SER A 274 7.18 24.93 21.84
CA SER A 274 6.75 26.33 21.75
C SER A 274 7.05 27.17 22.99
N ALA A 275 7.93 26.70 23.88
CA ALA A 275 8.59 27.55 24.86
C ALA A 275 9.77 28.33 24.24
N THR A 276 9.62 28.90 23.04
CA THR A 276 10.39 30.10 22.62
C THR A 276 9.84 30.71 21.31
N GLU A 277 9.30 31.92 21.45
CA GLU A 277 9.23 32.98 20.44
C GLU A 277 8.01 33.01 19.50
N GLU A 278 6.86 33.36 20.08
CA GLU A 278 5.91 34.25 19.40
C GLU A 278 6.64 35.52 18.92
N GLY A 279 7.00 35.57 17.63
CA GLY A 279 7.58 36.76 17.01
C GLY A 279 8.80 36.58 16.11
N LYS A 280 9.27 35.36 15.82
CA LYS A 280 10.34 35.17 14.83
C LYS A 280 9.84 35.45 13.41
N LYS A 281 10.38 36.52 12.80
CA LYS A 281 10.37 36.75 11.34
C LYS A 281 10.62 35.43 10.62
N LYS A 282 9.93 35.19 9.48
CA LYS A 282 10.26 34.11 8.52
C LYS A 282 11.78 34.05 8.37
N VAL A 283 12.40 33.07 9.01
CA VAL A 283 13.86 32.97 9.05
C VAL A 283 14.26 32.40 7.70
N ASP A 284 15.25 33.01 7.05
CA ASP A 284 15.87 32.41 5.86
C ASP A 284 16.31 30.98 6.21
N GLY A 285 15.94 29.97 5.43
CA GLY A 285 16.25 28.56 5.73
C GLY A 285 15.39 27.55 4.99
N VAL A 286 15.86 26.30 4.86
CA VAL A 286 15.08 25.24 4.19
C VAL A 286 13.97 24.78 5.12
N ALA A 287 12.71 24.92 4.70
CA ALA A 287 11.54 24.53 5.46
C ALA A 287 11.37 23.01 5.48
N TYR A 288 10.93 22.48 6.63
CA TYR A 288 10.55 21.08 6.80
C TYR A 288 9.41 20.98 7.81
N ASN A 289 8.66 19.88 7.77
CA ASN A 289 7.60 19.64 8.74
C ASN A 289 8.18 18.93 9.96
N LEU A 290 7.81 19.38 11.15
CA LEU A 290 7.96 18.60 12.38
C LEU A 290 6.61 17.93 12.67
N PRO A 291 6.38 16.67 12.25
CA PRO A 291 5.06 16.04 12.38
C PRO A 291 4.65 15.84 13.85
N GLY A 292 3.38 16.09 14.14
CA GLY A 292 2.76 15.72 15.40
C GLY A 292 2.53 14.21 15.49
N LYS A 293 2.25 13.71 16.69
CA LYS A 293 1.87 12.30 16.89
C LYS A 293 0.38 12.22 17.11
N ALA A 294 -0.31 11.36 16.37
CA ALA A 294 -1.71 11.07 16.60
C ALA A 294 -1.93 9.60 16.91
N GLN A 295 -2.84 9.32 17.84
CA GLN A 295 -3.39 8.00 18.04
C GLN A 295 -4.48 7.76 16.99
N VAL A 296 -4.31 6.72 16.18
CA VAL A 296 -5.30 6.31 15.17
C VAL A 296 -5.84 4.94 15.54
N THR A 297 -7.15 4.88 15.81
CA THR A 297 -7.83 3.65 16.18
C THR A 297 -8.93 3.32 15.17
N LEU A 298 -8.94 2.10 14.65
CA LEU A 298 -10.01 1.56 13.81
C LEU A 298 -10.83 0.54 14.60
N VAL A 299 -12.14 0.73 14.68
CA VAL A 299 -13.06 -0.09 15.47
C VAL A 299 -14.18 -0.64 14.60
N TYR A 300 -14.50 -1.91 14.81
CA TYR A 300 -15.65 -2.58 14.20
C TYR A 300 -16.31 -3.49 15.25
N ASN A 301 -17.64 -3.39 15.41
CA ASN A 301 -18.41 -4.14 16.40
C ASN A 301 -17.78 -4.14 17.81
N ASN A 302 -17.39 -2.95 18.29
CA ASN A 302 -16.71 -2.74 19.58
C ASN A 302 -15.35 -3.45 19.75
N LYS A 303 -14.80 -4.01 18.67
CA LYS A 303 -13.45 -4.59 18.64
C LYS A 303 -12.50 -3.64 17.93
N LYS A 304 -11.39 -3.30 18.58
CA LYS A 304 -10.28 -2.56 17.96
C LYS A 304 -9.58 -3.47 16.96
N LEU A 305 -9.62 -3.10 15.69
CA LEU A 305 -8.91 -3.78 14.60
C LEU A 305 -7.50 -3.22 14.42
N PHE A 306 -7.34 -1.92 14.70
CA PHE A 306 -6.09 -1.20 14.61
C PHE A 306 -6.03 -0.17 15.73
N ASP A 307 -4.87 -0.01 16.35
CA ASP A 307 -4.63 1.00 17.38
C ASP A 307 -3.13 1.31 17.39
N ASP A 308 -2.72 2.35 16.66
CA ASP A 308 -1.30 2.69 16.48
C ASP A 308 -1.09 4.21 16.49
N GLN A 309 0.16 4.62 16.74
CA GLN A 309 0.60 6.00 16.72
C GLN A 309 1.21 6.33 15.37
N LEU A 310 0.58 7.25 14.64
CA LEU A 310 1.06 7.69 13.33
C LEU A 310 1.59 9.13 13.40
N PRO A 311 2.71 9.43 12.73
CA PRO A 311 3.16 10.80 12.55
C PRO A 311 2.28 11.51 11.52
N ILE A 312 1.69 12.65 11.89
CA ILE A 312 0.74 13.41 11.07
C ILE A 312 1.19 14.86 10.99
N THR A 313 1.38 15.39 9.78
CA THR A 313 1.90 16.74 9.57
C THR A 313 0.97 17.84 10.05
N GLN A 314 -0.33 17.62 9.90
CA GLN A 314 -1.37 18.60 10.24
C GLN A 314 -1.45 18.90 11.74
N PHE A 315 -0.97 18.00 12.60
CA PHE A 315 -0.85 18.22 14.05
C PHE A 315 0.54 18.69 14.48
N GLY A 316 1.42 18.93 13.51
CA GLY A 316 2.78 19.40 13.71
C GLY A 316 2.95 20.89 13.44
N THR A 317 4.20 21.30 13.32
CA THR A 317 4.60 22.66 12.96
C THR A 317 5.59 22.64 11.78
N VAL A 318 5.75 23.78 11.12
CA VAL A 318 6.81 23.96 10.10
C VAL A 318 8.02 24.60 10.77
N GLU A 319 9.18 23.99 10.60
CA GLU A 319 10.47 24.49 11.08
C GLU A 319 11.43 24.76 9.91
N TYR A 320 12.54 25.44 10.19
CA TYR A 320 13.50 25.87 9.17
C TYR A 320 14.92 25.44 9.56
N LEU A 321 15.59 24.73 8.64
CA LEU A 321 17.02 24.45 8.74
C LEU A 321 17.80 25.74 8.51
N ALA A 322 18.69 26.07 9.46
CA ALA A 322 19.50 27.27 9.40
C ALA A 322 20.38 27.27 8.12
N PRO A 323 20.40 28.37 7.34
CA PRO A 323 21.19 28.50 6.11
C PRO A 323 22.69 28.25 6.29
N VAL A 324 23.21 28.51 7.50
CA VAL A 324 24.62 28.28 7.86
C VAL A 324 25.02 26.81 7.70
N LEU A 325 24.06 25.89 7.76
CA LEU A 325 24.25 24.46 7.50
C LEU A 325 24.65 24.17 6.04
N PHE A 326 24.31 25.05 5.11
CA PHE A 326 24.55 24.89 3.66
C PHE A 326 25.66 25.84 3.17
N ASN A 327 26.81 25.82 3.84
CA ASN A 327 27.97 26.65 3.51
C ASN A 327 29.04 25.86 2.72
N LYS A 328 30.09 26.55 2.25
CA LYS A 328 31.20 25.91 1.48
C LYS A 328 32.10 24.97 2.28
N ASN A 329 32.06 25.05 3.61
CA ASN A 329 33.01 24.39 4.50
C ASN A 329 32.47 23.06 5.07
N SER A 330 31.20 22.72 4.80
CA SER A 330 30.60 21.46 5.21
C SER A 330 29.51 21.02 4.23
N THR A 331 29.59 19.79 3.74
CA THR A 331 28.51 19.18 2.95
C THR A 331 27.57 18.46 3.92
N ILE A 332 26.41 19.06 4.18
CA ILE A 332 25.37 18.44 5.01
C ILE A 332 24.39 17.70 4.10
N LYS A 333 24.17 16.42 4.40
CA LYS A 333 23.24 15.53 3.72
C LYS A 333 21.98 15.43 4.56
N VAL A 334 20.83 15.71 3.95
CA VAL A 334 19.54 15.69 4.64
C VAL A 334 18.58 14.75 3.92
N LEU A 335 17.91 13.89 4.68
CA LEU A 335 16.86 13.01 4.19
C LEU A 335 15.54 13.36 4.87
N PHE A 336 14.52 13.59 4.04
CA PHE A 336 13.15 13.85 4.47
C PHE A 336 12.27 12.64 4.25
N ASP A 337 11.30 12.45 5.15
CA ASP A 337 10.19 11.54 4.95
C ASP A 337 9.24 12.15 3.91
N THR A 338 8.98 11.47 2.81
CA THR A 338 8.06 11.98 1.78
C THR A 338 6.59 11.95 2.22
N ALA A 339 6.23 11.13 3.22
CA ALA A 339 4.87 11.04 3.73
C ALA A 339 4.52 12.16 4.72
N THR A 340 5.52 12.60 5.48
CA THR A 340 5.34 13.59 6.55
C THR A 340 6.18 14.85 6.37
N GLY A 341 7.13 14.91 5.45
CA GLY A 341 8.08 16.03 5.35
C GLY A 341 9.00 16.16 6.57
N GLY A 342 9.00 15.16 7.46
CA GLY A 342 9.82 15.07 8.65
C GLY A 342 11.30 14.84 8.33
N LEU A 343 12.19 15.35 9.18
CA LEU A 343 13.60 15.00 9.10
C LEU A 343 13.82 13.55 9.56
N ILE A 344 14.33 12.71 8.66
CA ILE A 344 14.72 11.33 8.99
C ILE A 344 16.18 11.28 9.43
N LYS A 345 17.06 11.95 8.67
CA LYS A 345 18.50 11.88 8.89
C LYS A 345 19.19 13.17 8.46
N VAL A 346 20.16 13.60 9.28
CA VAL A 346 21.07 14.72 8.98
C VAL A 346 22.49 14.24 9.25
N ASP A 347 23.31 14.15 8.20
CA ASP A 347 24.72 13.78 8.30
C ASP A 347 25.60 14.94 7.86
N ARG A 348 26.72 15.12 8.55
CA ARG A 348 27.78 16.04 8.15
C ARG A 348 28.97 15.23 7.64
N GLU A 349 29.38 15.51 6.41
CA GLU A 349 30.59 14.95 5.80
C GLU A 349 31.86 15.68 6.25
#